data_AF-A0A7X7YN47-F1
#
_entry.id   AF-A0A7X7YN47-F1
#
_cell.length_a   1.000
_cell.length_b   1.000
_cell.length_c   1.000
_cell.angle_alpha   90.00
_cell.angle_beta   90.00
_cell.angle_gamma   90.00
#
_symmetry.space_group_name_H-M   'P 1'
#
loop_
_entity.id
_entity.type
_entity.pdbx_description
1 polymer ?
#
loop_
_entity_poly.entity_id
_entity_poly.type
_entity_poly.pdbx_seq_one_letter_code
_entity_poly.pdbx_strand_id
1 'polypeptide(L)'
;MRRIIWQSIILPVLGLILNSLRYLLVKEKWNEVNPLILYTVQHVLVLRLLICYKFQSADVLHNLLFLVAAAKDEEQPIGFYDFVRTRNGAYSKTLQKIVEDLKEEKLVVEKEDLLQITEKGRHVYTNLGASLRAFSAFWDLCVDIMESYQGDPQKIKEGVFHHITFRRVRIGEHIFDYCWY
;
A
#
# COMPACT_ATOMS: atom_id res chain seq x y z
N MET A 1 3.59 -41.90 45.30
CA MET A 1 2.72 -41.36 44.23
C MET A 1 2.77 -39.81 44.19
N ARG A 2 3.96 -39.19 44.04
CA ARG A 2 4.12 -37.71 44.02
C ARG A 2 5.22 -37.18 43.08
N ARG A 3 5.77 -38.01 42.18
CA ARG A 3 6.86 -37.61 41.26
C ARG A 3 6.43 -37.41 39.80
N ILE A 4 5.24 -37.86 39.42
CA ILE A 4 4.80 -37.90 38.00
C ILE A 4 4.07 -36.60 37.59
N ILE A 5 3.53 -35.82 38.53
CA ILE A 5 2.75 -34.61 38.23
C ILE A 5 3.66 -33.40 37.88
N TRP A 6 4.95 -33.44 38.25
CA TRP A 6 5.87 -32.31 38.04
C TRP A 6 6.33 -32.15 36.57
N GLN A 7 6.40 -33.22 35.78
CA GLN A 7 6.88 -33.14 34.39
C GLN A 7 5.79 -32.73 33.39
N SER A 8 4.53 -33.07 33.63
CA SER A 8 3.46 -32.88 32.64
C SER A 8 2.86 -31.47 32.60
N ILE A 9 3.10 -30.63 33.61
CA ILE A 9 2.48 -29.29 33.72
C ILE A 9 3.52 -28.16 33.66
N ILE A 10 4.72 -28.36 34.22
CA ILE A 10 5.70 -27.28 34.37
C ILE A 10 6.50 -27.05 33.07
N LEU A 11 6.84 -28.11 32.33
CA LEU A 11 7.59 -28.02 31.07
C LEU A 11 6.82 -27.28 29.94
N PRO A 12 5.51 -27.52 29.71
CA PRO A 12 4.74 -26.76 28.72
C PRO A 12 4.58 -25.28 29.08
N VAL A 13 4.38 -24.98 30.37
CA VAL A 13 4.19 -23.61 30.86
C VAL A 13 5.49 -22.83 30.78
N LEU A 14 6.64 -23.43 31.10
CA LEU A 14 7.96 -22.82 30.89
C LEU A 14 8.26 -22.61 29.40
N GLY A 15 7.86 -23.53 28.52
CA GLY A 15 7.99 -23.36 27.07
C GLY A 15 7.15 -22.20 26.52
N LEU A 16 5.93 -22.03 27.03
CA LEU A 16 5.05 -20.90 26.70
C LEU A 16 5.60 -19.57 27.23
N ILE A 17 6.14 -19.54 28.45
CA ILE A 17 6.74 -18.35 29.04
C ILE A 17 8.03 -17.97 28.29
N LEU A 18 8.88 -18.95 27.95
CA LEU A 18 10.10 -18.72 27.16
C LEU A 18 9.79 -18.23 25.74
N ASN A 19 8.76 -18.77 25.09
CA ASN A 19 8.32 -18.27 23.79
C ASN A 19 7.72 -16.87 23.91
N SER A 20 6.90 -16.60 24.93
CA SER A 20 6.31 -15.27 25.14
C SER A 20 7.38 -14.23 25.48
N LEU A 21 8.40 -14.58 26.27
CA LEU A 21 9.57 -13.74 26.54
C LEU A 21 10.42 -13.54 25.29
N ARG A 22 10.59 -14.55 24.44
CA ARG A 22 11.28 -14.41 23.15
C ARG A 22 10.51 -13.50 22.19
N TYR A 23 9.18 -13.59 22.15
CA TYR A 23 8.33 -12.68 21.39
C TYR A 23 8.40 -11.24 21.94
N LEU A 24 8.42 -11.06 23.26
CA LEU A 24 8.55 -9.75 23.89
C LEU A 24 9.93 -9.14 23.64
N LEU A 25 11.01 -9.92 23.76
CA LEU A 25 12.38 -9.47 23.46
C LEU A 25 12.57 -9.13 21.98
N VAL A 26 11.97 -9.89 21.07
CA VAL A 26 11.97 -9.54 19.63
C VAL A 26 11.16 -8.26 19.41
N LYS A 27 9.99 -8.11 20.04
CA LYS A 27 9.15 -6.92 19.92
C LYS A 27 9.83 -5.65 20.46
N GLU A 28 10.52 -5.74 21.60
CA GLU A 28 11.29 -4.63 22.17
C GLU A 28 12.48 -4.25 21.28
N LYS A 29 13.26 -5.24 20.80
CA LYS A 29 14.38 -4.97 19.89
C LYS A 29 13.95 -4.34 18.56
N TRP A 30 12.73 -4.63 18.09
CA TRP A 30 12.18 -4.02 16.88
C TRP A 30 11.63 -2.61 17.13
N ASN A 31 11.10 -2.34 18.33
CA ASN A 31 10.56 -1.04 18.71
C ASN A 31 11.64 0.00 19.07
N GLU A 32 12.84 -0.43 19.47
CA GLU A 32 13.96 0.49 19.74
C GLU A 32 14.64 1.02 18.46
N VAL A 33 14.34 0.46 17.28
CA VAL A 33 15.08 0.77 16.04
C VAL A 33 14.24 1.53 15.00
N ASN A 34 12.91 1.57 15.10
CA ASN A 34 12.08 2.32 14.16
C ASN A 34 10.98 3.10 14.91
N PRO A 35 10.79 4.41 14.67
CA PRO A 35 9.54 5.05 15.06
C PRO A 35 8.40 4.27 14.40
N LEU A 36 7.40 3.89 15.19
CA LEU A 36 6.32 2.99 14.78
C LEU A 36 5.43 3.68 13.75
N ILE A 37 5.82 3.67 12.47
CA ILE A 37 4.98 4.18 11.39
C ILE A 37 3.75 3.27 11.32
N LEU A 38 2.58 3.85 11.60
CA LEU A 38 1.31 3.17 11.50
C LEU A 38 0.93 3.05 10.01
N TYR A 39 1.14 1.87 9.42
CA TYR A 39 0.74 1.61 8.04
C TYR A 39 -0.79 1.66 7.90
N THR A 40 -1.28 2.56 7.05
CA THR A 40 -2.70 2.58 6.67
C THR A 40 -3.01 1.51 5.64
N VAL A 41 -4.29 1.21 5.42
CA VAL A 41 -4.72 0.25 4.39
C VAL A 41 -4.26 0.67 2.98
N GLN A 42 -4.13 1.99 2.72
CA GLN A 42 -3.58 2.51 1.47
C GLN A 42 -2.10 2.16 1.29
N HIS A 43 -1.29 2.11 2.35
CA HIS A 43 0.09 1.61 2.28
C HIS A 43 0.12 0.14 1.86
N VAL A 44 -0.75 -0.68 2.47
CA VAL A 44 -0.86 -2.11 2.15
C VAL A 44 -1.32 -2.33 0.71
N LEU A 45 -2.22 -1.49 0.20
CA LEU A 45 -2.63 -1.49 -1.21
C LEU A 45 -1.46 -1.19 -2.15
N VAL A 46 -0.67 -0.14 -1.87
CA VAL A 46 0.51 0.21 -2.68
C VAL A 46 1.52 -0.93 -2.67
N LEU A 47 1.76 -1.57 -1.52
CA LEU A 47 2.61 -2.76 -1.44
C LEU A 47 2.06 -3.92 -2.30
N ARG A 48 0.74 -4.17 -2.28
CA ARG A 48 0.12 -5.19 -3.13
C ARG A 48 0.31 -4.89 -4.61
N LEU A 49 0.11 -3.64 -5.03
CA LEU A 49 0.31 -3.22 -6.41
C LEU A 49 1.77 -3.45 -6.84
N LEU A 50 2.74 -3.09 -6.02
CA LEU A 50 4.17 -3.31 -6.29
C LEU A 50 4.61 -4.78 -6.25
N ILE A 51 3.82 -5.66 -5.61
CA ILE A 51 4.03 -7.12 -5.66
C ILE A 51 3.55 -7.67 -7.01
N CYS A 52 2.41 -7.19 -7.50
CA CYS A 52 1.73 -7.73 -8.68
C CYS A 52 2.22 -7.11 -9.99
N TYR A 53 2.61 -5.83 -9.97
CA TYR A 53 2.94 -5.07 -11.18
C TYR A 53 4.26 -4.32 -11.03
N LYS A 54 4.88 -4.03 -12.18
CA LYS A 54 6.09 -3.21 -12.25
C LYS A 54 5.71 -1.77 -12.57
N PHE A 55 6.21 -0.84 -11.78
CA PHE A 55 6.00 0.58 -12.00
C PHE A 55 7.34 1.25 -12.30
N GLN A 56 7.42 1.95 -13.44
CA GLN A 56 8.60 2.73 -13.82
C GLN A 56 8.81 3.95 -12.90
N SER A 57 7.73 4.51 -12.38
CA SER A 57 7.85 5.62 -11.45
C SER A 57 6.60 5.72 -10.59
N ALA A 58 6.68 6.56 -9.56
CA ALA A 58 5.52 6.93 -8.77
C ALA A 58 4.41 7.54 -9.66
N ASP A 59 4.77 8.31 -10.70
CA ASP A 59 3.81 8.93 -11.62
C ASP A 59 2.86 7.90 -12.27
N VAL A 60 3.37 6.72 -12.60
CA VAL A 60 2.55 5.63 -13.16
C VAL A 60 1.53 5.13 -12.14
N LEU A 61 1.94 5.01 -10.87
CA LEU A 61 1.07 4.63 -9.75
C LEU A 61 0.00 5.71 -9.51
N HIS A 62 0.36 6.99 -9.52
CA HIS A 62 -0.60 8.09 -9.40
C HIS A 62 -1.63 8.07 -10.52
N ASN A 63 -1.18 7.92 -11.76
CA ASN A 63 -2.04 7.88 -12.94
C ASN A 63 -2.98 6.67 -12.92
N LEU A 64 -2.48 5.48 -12.52
CA LEU A 64 -3.31 4.30 -12.32
C LEU A 64 -4.40 4.56 -11.29
N LEU A 65 -4.02 4.97 -10.07
CA LEU A 65 -4.98 5.12 -8.97
C LEU A 65 -5.96 6.26 -9.23
N PHE A 66 -5.58 7.26 -10.02
CA PHE A 66 -6.52 8.25 -10.54
C PHE A 66 -7.57 7.61 -11.45
N LEU A 67 -7.17 6.80 -12.43
CA LEU A 67 -8.11 6.13 -13.33
C LEU A 67 -9.05 5.19 -12.55
N VAL A 68 -8.53 4.48 -11.54
CA VAL A 68 -9.33 3.63 -10.66
C VAL A 68 -10.36 4.45 -9.89
N ALA A 69 -9.94 5.57 -9.30
CA ALA A 69 -10.85 6.47 -8.59
C ALA A 69 -11.90 7.10 -9.53
N ALA A 70 -11.51 7.40 -10.76
CA ALA A 70 -12.38 8.03 -11.75
C ALA A 70 -13.36 7.05 -12.44
N ALA A 71 -13.08 5.74 -12.39
CA ALA A 71 -13.92 4.70 -12.99
C ALA A 71 -15.18 4.36 -12.19
N LYS A 72 -15.31 4.89 -10.96
CA LYS A 72 -16.49 4.69 -10.11
C LYS A 72 -17.23 6.00 -9.91
N ASP A 73 -18.56 5.91 -10.02
CA ASP A 73 -19.47 7.00 -9.69
C ASP A 73 -19.61 7.20 -8.17
N GLU A 74 -19.25 6.17 -7.38
CA GLU A 74 -19.31 6.17 -5.91
C GLU A 74 -17.91 6.21 -5.29
N GLU A 75 -17.75 7.07 -4.28
CA GLU A 75 -16.51 7.19 -3.51
C GLU A 75 -16.13 5.87 -2.84
N GLN A 76 -14.92 5.40 -3.13
CA GLN A 76 -14.38 4.18 -2.53
C GLN A 76 -13.50 4.56 -1.32
N PRO A 77 -13.72 4.01 -0.11
CA PRO A 77 -13.01 4.44 1.10
C PRO A 77 -11.47 4.31 1.02
N ILE A 78 -10.97 3.36 0.22
CA ILE A 78 -9.53 3.17 0.00
C ILE A 78 -8.98 4.02 -1.15
N GLY A 79 -9.85 4.44 -2.08
CA GLY A 79 -9.53 5.20 -3.29
C GLY A 79 -9.52 6.72 -3.11
N PHE A 80 -9.72 7.19 -1.89
CA PHE A 80 -9.74 8.62 -1.58
C PHE A 80 -8.33 9.20 -1.55
N TYR A 81 -7.99 9.97 -2.59
CA TYR A 81 -6.70 10.62 -2.73
C TYR A 81 -6.89 12.05 -3.24
N ASP A 82 -6.04 12.96 -2.78
CA ASP A 82 -6.06 14.39 -3.08
C ASP A 82 -5.53 14.73 -4.48
N PHE A 83 -6.06 14.08 -5.52
CA PHE A 83 -5.56 14.22 -6.88
C PHE A 83 -5.65 15.67 -7.39
N VAL A 84 -4.53 16.15 -7.90
CA VAL A 84 -4.35 17.45 -8.55
C VAL A 84 -3.87 17.22 -9.98
N ARG A 85 -4.35 18.04 -10.91
CA ARG A 85 -3.90 18.00 -12.30
C ARG A 85 -2.51 18.59 -12.44
N THR A 86 -1.59 17.84 -13.06
CA THR A 86 -0.25 18.33 -13.42
C THR A 86 0.00 18.25 -14.93
N ARG A 87 1.17 18.71 -15.38
CA ARG A 87 1.62 18.52 -16.78
C ARG A 87 1.96 17.06 -17.12
N ASN A 88 2.21 16.22 -16.11
CA ASN A 88 2.63 14.83 -16.28
C ASN A 88 1.48 13.82 -16.08
N GLY A 89 0.29 14.29 -15.72
CA GLY A 89 -0.86 13.46 -15.40
C GLY A 89 -1.48 13.87 -14.07
N ALA A 90 -2.17 12.93 -13.42
CA ALA A 90 -2.73 13.13 -12.09
C ALA A 90 -1.63 12.90 -11.04
N TYR A 91 -1.67 13.69 -9.97
CA TYR A 91 -0.72 13.59 -8.87
C TYR A 91 -1.46 13.72 -7.54
N SER A 92 -1.08 12.94 -6.53
CA SER A 92 -1.66 13.04 -5.18
C SER A 92 -0.54 13.17 -4.16
N LYS A 93 -0.62 14.17 -3.28
CA LYS A 93 0.39 14.33 -2.21
C LYS A 93 0.27 13.21 -1.20
N THR A 94 -0.95 12.73 -0.91
CA THR A 94 -1.18 11.57 -0.05
C THR A 94 -0.48 10.32 -0.59
N LEU A 95 -0.63 10.02 -1.89
CA LEU A 95 0.07 8.90 -2.53
C LEU A 95 1.59 9.07 -2.53
N GLN A 96 2.06 10.29 -2.79
CA GLN A 96 3.50 10.55 -2.78
C GLN A 96 4.08 10.30 -1.40
N LYS A 97 3.40 10.80 -0.35
CA LYS A 97 3.78 10.56 1.03
C LYS A 97 3.81 9.07 1.37
N ILE A 98 2.80 8.30 0.93
CA ILE A 98 2.79 6.83 1.11
C ILE A 98 4.04 6.20 0.47
N VAL A 99 4.39 6.59 -0.76
CA VAL A 99 5.58 6.06 -1.44
C VAL A 99 6.87 6.45 -0.69
N GLU A 100 6.95 7.68 -0.18
CA GLU A 100 8.08 8.17 0.63
C GLU A 100 8.20 7.41 1.96
N ASP A 101 7.10 7.26 2.71
CA ASP A 101 7.05 6.50 3.97
C ASP A 101 7.51 5.04 3.73
N LEU A 102 7.10 4.41 2.62
CA LEU A 102 7.55 3.05 2.25
C LEU A 102 9.03 2.98 1.86
N LYS A 103 9.58 4.04 1.24
CA LYS A 103 11.00 4.14 0.88
C LYS A 103 11.87 4.38 2.11
N GLU A 104 11.45 5.27 3.01
CA GLU A 104 12.13 5.58 4.27
C GLU A 104 12.29 4.30 5.12
N GLU A 105 11.23 3.50 5.19
CA GLU A 105 11.22 2.21 5.88
C GLU A 105 11.93 1.08 5.11
N LYS A 106 12.53 1.36 3.95
CA LYS A 106 13.21 0.38 3.08
C LYS A 106 12.30 -0.79 2.69
N LEU A 107 10.98 -0.58 2.65
CA LEU A 107 10.00 -1.55 2.15
C LEU A 107 9.94 -1.52 0.62
N VAL A 108 10.22 -0.36 0.05
CA VAL A 108 10.32 -0.12 -1.38
C VAL A 108 11.65 0.56 -1.66
N VAL A 109 12.26 0.23 -2.79
CA VAL A 109 13.46 0.89 -3.30
C VAL A 109 13.22 1.32 -4.73
N GLU A 110 13.89 2.39 -5.14
CA GLU A 110 13.91 2.83 -6.52
C GLU A 110 15.25 2.43 -7.12
N LYS A 111 15.21 1.60 -8.17
CA LYS A 111 16.40 1.09 -8.87
C LYS A 111 16.14 1.15 -10.36
N GLU A 112 17.05 1.75 -11.11
CA GLU A 112 16.97 1.81 -12.58
C GLU A 112 15.62 2.36 -13.07
N ASP A 113 15.13 3.43 -12.44
CA ASP A 113 13.81 4.00 -12.73
C ASP A 113 12.69 2.95 -12.67
N LEU A 114 12.72 2.11 -11.63
CA LEU A 114 11.68 1.16 -11.28
C LEU A 114 11.45 1.20 -9.77
N LEU A 115 10.19 1.31 -9.37
CA LEU A 115 9.78 1.07 -7.99
C LEU A 115 9.71 -0.43 -7.74
N GLN A 116 10.52 -0.92 -6.82
CA GLN A 116 10.63 -2.33 -6.50
C GLN A 116 10.38 -2.58 -5.01
N ILE A 117 9.52 -3.54 -4.70
CA ILE A 117 9.31 -3.99 -3.33
C ILE A 117 10.52 -4.81 -2.84
N THR A 118 10.96 -4.56 -1.61
CA THR A 118 12.02 -5.33 -0.95
C THR A 118 11.45 -6.59 -0.27
N GLU A 119 12.33 -7.47 0.18
CA GLU A 119 11.91 -8.63 0.99
C GLU A 119 11.25 -8.19 2.31
N LYS A 120 11.75 -7.11 2.94
CA LYS A 120 11.11 -6.48 4.11
C LYS A 120 9.68 -6.04 3.76
N GLY A 121 9.49 -5.40 2.60
CA GLY A 121 8.18 -5.01 2.10
C GLY A 121 7.23 -6.19 1.89
N ARG A 122 7.70 -7.28 1.28
CA ARG A 122 6.91 -8.52 1.10
C ARG A 122 6.50 -9.14 2.43
N HIS A 123 7.39 -9.15 3.40
CA HIS A 123 7.09 -9.65 4.74
C HIS A 123 6.02 -8.81 5.44
N VAL A 124 6.14 -7.48 5.40
CA VAL A 124 5.13 -6.56 5.94
C VAL A 124 3.77 -6.77 5.26
N TYR A 125 3.74 -6.85 3.93
CA TYR A 125 2.51 -7.16 3.20
C TYR A 125 1.90 -8.50 3.61
N THR A 126 2.70 -9.54 3.80
CA THR A 126 2.19 -10.86 4.21
C THR A 126 1.47 -10.77 5.56
N ASN A 127 1.97 -9.96 6.49
CA ASN A 127 1.38 -9.78 7.81
C ASN A 127 0.12 -8.89 7.79
N LEU A 128 0.07 -7.89 6.90
CA LEU A 128 -1.00 -6.88 6.89
C LEU A 128 -2.01 -7.06 5.76
N GLY A 129 -1.73 -7.91 4.77
CA GLY A 129 -2.52 -8.04 3.54
C GLY A 129 -3.97 -8.47 3.77
N ALA A 130 -4.26 -9.14 4.89
CA ALA A 130 -5.63 -9.48 5.28
C ALA A 130 -6.53 -8.25 5.47
N SER A 131 -5.95 -7.07 5.75
CA SER A 131 -6.70 -5.80 5.85
C SER A 131 -7.33 -5.35 4.52
N LEU A 132 -6.83 -5.83 3.38
CA LEU A 132 -7.37 -5.50 2.06
C LEU A 132 -8.62 -6.32 1.69
N ARG A 133 -9.02 -7.33 2.48
CA ARG A 133 -10.17 -8.19 2.14
C ARG A 133 -11.47 -7.42 2.00
N ALA A 134 -11.67 -6.35 2.79
CA ALA A 134 -12.86 -5.51 2.72
C ALA A 134 -12.92 -4.64 1.44
N PHE A 135 -11.83 -4.59 0.67
CA PHE A 135 -11.67 -3.71 -0.50
C PHE A 135 -11.42 -4.52 -1.78
N SER A 136 -11.96 -5.73 -1.88
CA SER A 136 -11.81 -6.59 -3.06
C SER A 136 -12.29 -5.91 -4.34
N ALA A 137 -13.45 -5.25 -4.32
CA ALA A 137 -13.98 -4.56 -5.50
C ALA A 137 -13.05 -3.45 -6.00
N PHE A 138 -12.38 -2.74 -5.09
CA PHE A 138 -11.38 -1.74 -5.47
C PHE A 138 -10.14 -2.40 -6.09
N TRP A 139 -9.70 -3.53 -5.52
CA TRP A 139 -8.61 -4.31 -6.10
C TRP A 139 -8.94 -4.82 -7.50
N ASP A 140 -10.16 -5.34 -7.72
CA ASP A 140 -10.59 -5.84 -9.02
C ASP A 140 -10.55 -4.73 -10.09
N LEU A 141 -10.96 -3.50 -9.75
CA LEU A 141 -10.81 -2.34 -10.64
C LEU A 141 -9.34 -2.01 -10.95
N CYS A 142 -8.45 -2.08 -9.96
CA CYS A 142 -7.03 -1.91 -10.19
C CYS A 142 -6.52 -2.93 -11.22
N VAL A 143 -6.96 -4.19 -11.10
CA VAL A 143 -6.63 -5.26 -12.06
C VAL A 143 -7.21 -4.95 -13.44
N ASP A 144 -8.51 -4.66 -13.54
CA ASP A 144 -9.21 -4.40 -14.80
C ASP A 144 -8.56 -3.26 -15.59
N ILE A 145 -8.23 -2.15 -14.91
CA ILE A 145 -7.56 -1.01 -15.53
C ILE A 145 -6.14 -1.39 -15.94
N MET A 146 -5.39 -2.08 -15.08
CA MET A 146 -4.03 -2.49 -15.40
C MET A 146 -3.96 -3.43 -16.59
N GLU A 147 -4.90 -4.37 -16.70
CA GLU A 147 -5.02 -5.28 -17.84
C GLU A 147 -5.48 -4.55 -19.10
N SER A 148 -6.45 -3.65 -19.00
CA SER A 148 -6.94 -2.84 -20.13
C SER A 148 -5.83 -2.02 -20.80
N TYR A 149 -4.90 -1.50 -19.99
CA TYR A 149 -3.72 -0.77 -20.48
C TYR A 149 -2.46 -1.65 -20.62
N GLN A 150 -2.58 -2.97 -20.40
CA GLN A 150 -1.48 -3.95 -20.49
C GLN A 150 -0.27 -3.63 -19.60
N GLY A 151 -0.47 -2.89 -18.51
CA GLY A 151 0.60 -2.38 -17.67
C GLY A 151 1.56 -1.41 -18.35
N ASP A 152 1.18 -0.86 -19.52
CA ASP A 152 2.00 0.09 -20.27
C ASP A 152 1.88 1.50 -19.66
N PRO A 153 2.97 2.07 -19.11
CA PRO A 153 2.94 3.38 -18.46
C PRO A 153 2.49 4.52 -19.37
N GLN A 154 2.82 4.45 -20.65
CA GLN A 154 2.47 5.48 -21.62
C GLN A 154 0.97 5.41 -21.94
N LYS A 155 0.42 4.21 -22.11
CA LYS A 155 -1.03 4.05 -22.33
C LYS A 155 -1.85 4.46 -21.11
N ILE A 156 -1.39 4.14 -19.90
CA ILE A 156 -2.01 4.60 -18.64
C ILE A 156 -2.04 6.12 -18.60
N LYS A 157 -0.90 6.77 -18.87
CA LYS A 157 -0.79 8.23 -18.93
C LYS A 157 -1.75 8.82 -19.96
N GLU A 158 -1.78 8.29 -21.18
CA GLU A 158 -2.72 8.73 -22.22
C GLU A 158 -4.19 8.56 -21.79
N GLY A 159 -4.52 7.46 -21.10
CA GLY A 159 -5.82 7.23 -20.49
C GLY A 159 -6.24 8.38 -19.57
N VAL A 160 -5.33 8.84 -18.71
CA VAL A 160 -5.55 10.01 -17.84
C VAL A 160 -5.84 11.26 -18.65
N PHE A 161 -5.02 11.56 -19.66
CA PHE A 161 -5.19 12.76 -20.48
C PHE A 161 -6.47 12.78 -21.31
N HIS A 162 -7.01 11.60 -21.66
CA HIS A 162 -8.28 11.48 -22.36
C HIS A 162 -9.50 11.46 -21.42
N HIS A 163 -9.30 11.22 -20.11
CA HIS A 163 -10.39 11.15 -19.14
C HIS A 163 -11.07 12.52 -18.94
N ILE A 164 -12.41 12.57 -19.01
CA ILE A 164 -13.18 13.82 -18.94
C ILE A 164 -12.98 14.55 -17.59
N THR A 165 -12.95 13.80 -16.49
CA THR A 165 -12.70 14.32 -15.14
C THR A 165 -11.34 15.02 -15.03
N PHE A 166 -10.32 14.52 -15.72
CA PHE A 166 -9.01 15.15 -15.74
C PHE A 166 -9.00 16.41 -16.63
N ARG A 167 -9.62 16.33 -17.81
CA ARG A 167 -9.59 17.40 -18.81
C ARG A 167 -10.32 18.67 -18.39
N ARG A 168 -11.38 18.56 -17.59
CA ARG A 168 -12.22 19.70 -17.15
C ARG A 168 -11.53 20.63 -16.14
N VAL A 169 -10.48 20.15 -15.47
CA VAL A 169 -9.81 20.82 -14.34
C VAL A 169 -8.57 21.57 -14.85
N ARG A 170 -8.17 22.71 -14.29
CA ARG A 170 -6.93 23.39 -14.71
C ARG A 170 -5.70 22.77 -14.04
N ILE A 171 -4.51 23.00 -14.61
CA ILE A 171 -3.26 22.57 -13.98
C ILE A 171 -3.14 23.25 -12.60
N GLY A 172 -2.84 22.46 -11.56
CA GLY A 172 -2.72 22.92 -10.18
C GLY A 172 -4.01 22.84 -9.36
N GLU A 173 -5.15 22.54 -9.98
CA GLU A 173 -6.44 22.39 -9.28
C GLU A 173 -6.71 20.93 -8.90
N HIS A 174 -7.49 20.75 -7.82
CA HIS A 174 -7.97 19.45 -7.38
C HIS A 174 -8.95 18.85 -8.40
N ILE A 175 -8.84 17.56 -8.66
CA ILE A 175 -9.62 16.87 -9.69
C ILE A 175 -10.97 16.37 -9.16
N PHE A 176 -10.97 15.93 -7.91
CA PHE A 176 -12.15 15.51 -7.18
C PHE A 176 -12.44 16.53 -6.08
N ASP A 177 -13.64 17.08 -6.09
CA ASP A 177 -14.16 17.91 -5.01
C ASP A 177 -14.79 17.01 -3.97
N TYR A 178 -13.95 16.31 -3.21
CA TYR A 178 -14.44 15.65 -2.01
C TYR A 178 -14.89 16.75 -1.05
N CYS A 179 -16.16 16.75 -0.69
CA CYS A 179 -16.65 17.71 0.28
C CYS A 179 -15.97 17.44 1.62
N TRP A 180 -14.94 18.22 1.94
CA TRP A 180 -14.36 18.30 3.27
C TRP A 180 -15.36 19.03 4.18
N TYR A 181 -16.47 18.38 4.54
CA TYR A 181 -17.40 18.84 5.57
C TYR A 181 -16.94 18.37 6.94
#